data_AF-A0A9D5JTL5-F1
#
_entry.id   AF-A0A9D5JTL5-F1
#
_cell.length_a   1.000
_cell.length_b   1.000
_cell.length_c   1.000
_cell.angle_alpha   90.00
_cell.angle_beta   90.00
_cell.angle_gamma   90.00
#
_symmetry.space_group_name_H-M   'P 1'
#
loop_
_entity.id
_entity.type
_entity.pdbx_description
1 polymer ?
#
loop_
_entity_poly.entity_id
_entity_poly.type
_entity_poly.pdbx_seq_one_letter_code
_entity_poly.pdbx_strand_id
1 'polypeptide(L)'
;MNTPHRLLPCLVMIVTLFPLNIASSANQNASHASAPPENMVRIGNFFIDIYEFPNTPGALPVTNVTWHDAKALCEAEGKRLCTAEEWVQACRGPQGLRYPYGQEYDGTKCHAESQVDAPLKIGDTPSTCVSGYGVYDLNGNVWEWVGTSLQEGVSVRGGAWSSESCAECALKLWEDKPNTKSDRAGLRCCQ
;
A
#
# COMPACT_ATOMS: atom_id res chain seq x y z
N MET A 1 -29.85 -26.71 -2.90
CA MET A 1 -29.34 -26.22 -1.61
C MET A 1 -27.83 -26.19 -1.72
N ASN A 2 -27.28 -25.07 -2.21
CA ASN A 2 -25.84 -24.91 -2.41
C ASN A 2 -25.24 -24.27 -1.17
N THR A 3 -24.36 -25.00 -0.52
CA THR A 3 -23.46 -24.52 0.54
C THR A 3 -22.56 -23.40 0.01
N PRO A 4 -22.41 -22.26 0.72
CA PRO A 4 -21.44 -21.26 0.32
C PRO A 4 -20.03 -21.78 0.58
N HIS A 5 -19.17 -21.66 -0.44
CA HIS A 5 -17.73 -21.89 -0.30
C HIS A 5 -17.19 -20.91 0.75
N ARG A 6 -16.95 -21.41 1.97
CA ARG A 6 -16.10 -20.71 2.94
C ARG A 6 -14.69 -20.65 2.34
N LEU A 7 -14.28 -19.46 1.94
CA LEU A 7 -12.91 -19.14 1.58
C LEU A 7 -12.00 -19.50 2.75
N LEU A 8 -10.86 -20.14 2.46
CA LEU A 8 -9.90 -20.50 3.50
C LEU A 8 -9.39 -19.22 4.17
N PRO A 9 -9.32 -19.16 5.52
CA PRO A 9 -8.68 -18.06 6.22
C PRO A 9 -7.20 -17.98 5.82
N CYS A 10 -6.68 -16.76 5.66
CA CYS A 10 -5.26 -16.51 5.41
C CYS A 10 -4.42 -17.19 6.51
N LEU A 11 -3.74 -18.28 6.16
CA LEU A 11 -2.94 -19.05 7.10
C LEU A 11 -1.69 -18.25 7.47
N VAL A 12 -1.67 -17.74 8.69
CA VAL A 12 -0.58 -16.94 9.28
C VAL A 12 0.63 -17.83 9.54
N MET A 13 1.75 -17.64 8.83
CA MET A 13 3.06 -18.07 9.33
C MET A 13 3.64 -16.95 10.21
N ILE A 14 3.53 -17.16 11.52
CA ILE A 14 4.09 -16.30 12.55
C ILE A 14 5.62 -16.42 12.49
N VAL A 15 6.33 -15.34 12.14
CA VAL A 15 7.77 -15.22 12.35
C VAL A 15 7.99 -14.26 13.53
N THR A 16 8.74 -14.75 14.52
CA THR A 16 9.05 -14.09 15.79
C THR A 16 9.88 -12.83 15.61
N LEU A 17 9.52 -11.76 16.33
CA LEU A 17 10.18 -10.45 16.37
C LEU A 17 11.50 -10.52 17.16
N PHE A 18 12.57 -9.92 16.61
CA PHE A 18 13.77 -9.53 17.38
C PHE A 18 13.66 -8.04 17.78
N PRO A 19 14.11 -7.64 18.98
CA PRO A 19 14.13 -6.24 19.39
C PRO A 19 15.29 -5.48 18.71
N LEU A 20 14.98 -4.29 18.18
CA LEU A 20 15.96 -3.31 17.70
C LEU A 20 16.34 -2.35 18.84
N ASN A 21 17.65 -2.24 19.12
CA ASN A 21 18.21 -1.24 20.02
C ASN A 21 18.26 0.13 19.35
N ILE A 22 17.76 1.15 20.04
CA ILE A 22 17.82 2.56 19.63
C ILE A 22 19.12 3.17 20.13
N ALA A 23 19.92 3.75 19.23
CA ALA A 23 20.92 4.75 19.55
C ALA A 23 20.59 6.03 18.77
N SER A 24 20.37 7.12 19.52
CA SER A 24 20.12 8.46 19.01
C SER A 24 21.44 9.23 18.91
N SER A 25 21.69 9.83 17.76
CA SER A 25 22.43 11.09 17.68
C SER A 25 21.86 11.94 16.54
N ALA A 26 21.26 13.07 16.90
CA ALA A 26 20.81 14.08 15.95
C ALA A 26 22.02 14.92 15.52
N ASN A 27 22.34 14.90 14.23
CA ASN A 27 23.25 15.86 13.63
C ASN A 27 22.44 16.88 12.82
N GLN A 28 22.40 18.11 13.32
CA GLN A 28 21.68 19.22 12.71
C GLN A 28 22.56 19.82 11.60
N ASN A 29 22.28 19.44 10.35
CA ASN A 29 22.66 20.21 9.17
C ASN A 29 21.68 19.90 8.04
N ALA A 30 20.49 20.50 8.12
CA ALA A 30 19.49 20.45 7.05
C ALA A 30 19.71 21.63 6.10
N SER A 31 20.54 21.46 5.07
CA SER A 31 20.55 22.35 3.91
C SER A 31 19.49 21.89 2.90
N HIS A 32 18.43 22.71 2.78
CA HIS A 32 17.45 22.74 1.69
C HIS A 32 16.79 21.42 1.26
N ALA A 33 15.86 20.92 2.06
CA ALA A 33 14.84 20.01 1.55
C ALA A 33 13.89 20.80 0.64
N SER A 34 13.85 20.47 -0.65
CA SER A 34 12.79 20.93 -1.55
C SER A 34 11.42 20.52 -0.98
N ALA A 35 10.40 21.35 -1.19
CA ALA A 35 9.02 20.98 -0.89
C ALA A 35 8.70 19.62 -1.55
N PRO A 36 7.83 18.79 -0.93
CA PRO A 36 7.38 17.56 -1.56
C PRO A 36 6.82 17.85 -2.95
N PRO A 37 7.06 16.98 -3.95
CA PRO A 37 6.29 17.00 -5.19
C PRO A 37 4.79 17.03 -4.85
N GLU A 38 4.00 17.70 -5.68
CA GLU A 38 2.57 17.89 -5.43
C GLU A 38 1.88 16.54 -5.15
N ASN A 39 0.99 16.52 -4.15
CA ASN A 39 0.25 15.34 -3.70
C ASN A 39 1.10 14.14 -3.23
N MET A 40 2.31 14.37 -2.73
CA MET A 40 3.13 13.33 -2.09
C MET A 40 3.43 13.63 -0.62
N VAL A 41 3.56 12.57 0.18
CA VAL A 41 4.00 12.64 1.58
C VAL A 41 5.49 12.31 1.67
N ARG A 42 6.25 13.12 2.40
CA ARG A 42 7.65 12.83 2.72
C ARG A 42 7.75 11.89 3.93
N ILE A 43 8.39 10.73 3.76
CA ILE A 43 8.66 9.77 4.82
C ILE A 43 10.17 9.49 4.84
N GLY A 44 10.87 9.94 5.89
CA GLY A 44 12.32 9.74 6.00
C GLY A 44 13.09 10.39 4.84
N ASN A 45 13.55 9.58 3.89
CA ASN A 45 14.35 9.95 2.73
C ASN A 45 13.64 9.76 1.38
N PHE A 46 12.36 9.38 1.36
CA PHE A 46 11.57 9.21 0.14
C PHE A 46 10.26 10.00 0.20
N PHE A 47 9.63 10.15 -0.95
CA PHE A 47 8.26 10.63 -1.09
C PHE A 47 7.38 9.50 -1.60
N ILE A 48 6.11 9.48 -1.18
CA ILE A 48 5.09 8.52 -1.65
C ILE A 48 3.82 9.27 -2.02
N ASP A 49 3.14 8.84 -3.08
CA ASP A 49 1.83 9.37 -3.44
C ASP A 49 0.83 9.22 -2.27
N ILE A 50 0.02 10.26 -2.04
CA ILE A 50 -1.02 10.27 -1.00
C ILE A 50 -2.05 9.15 -1.24
N TYR A 51 -2.44 8.96 -2.50
CA TYR A 51 -3.45 7.99 -2.92
C TYR A 51 -2.89 6.95 -3.91
N GLU A 52 -3.71 5.97 -4.25
CA GLU A 52 -3.46 5.05 -5.37
C GLU A 52 -3.34 5.82 -6.70
N PHE A 53 -2.60 5.30 -7.66
CA PHE A 53 -2.42 5.93 -8.97
C PHE A 53 -3.77 6.08 -9.71
N PRO A 54 -4.11 7.25 -10.29
CA PRO A 54 -3.21 8.35 -10.68
C PRO A 54 -3.05 9.47 -9.63
N ASN A 55 -3.19 9.14 -8.34
CA ASN A 55 -3.01 10.07 -7.22
C ASN A 55 -3.88 11.35 -7.34
N THR A 56 -5.11 11.19 -7.84
CA THR A 56 -6.02 12.28 -8.16
C THR A 56 -7.42 12.00 -7.59
N PRO A 57 -7.89 12.76 -6.59
CA PRO A 57 -9.24 12.60 -6.04
C PRO A 57 -10.34 12.63 -7.09
N GLY A 58 -11.32 11.73 -6.94
CA GLY A 58 -12.46 11.58 -7.86
C GLY A 58 -12.19 10.72 -9.10
N ALA A 59 -10.93 10.35 -9.38
CA ALA A 59 -10.59 9.34 -10.39
C ALA A 59 -10.79 7.93 -9.82
N LEU A 60 -10.99 6.94 -10.69
CA LEU A 60 -10.87 5.53 -10.29
C LEU A 60 -9.38 5.15 -10.22
N PRO A 61 -8.97 4.30 -9.26
CA PRO A 61 -7.62 3.77 -9.25
C PRO A 61 -7.39 2.94 -10.51
N VAL A 62 -6.20 3.06 -11.10
CA VAL A 62 -5.81 2.21 -12.23
C VAL A 62 -5.59 0.79 -11.73
N THR A 63 -6.25 -0.17 -12.37
CA THR A 63 -6.09 -1.59 -12.09
C THR A 63 -5.90 -2.41 -13.37
N ASN A 64 -5.86 -3.74 -13.25
CA ASN A 64 -5.65 -4.67 -14.37
C ASN A 64 -4.32 -4.44 -15.09
N VAL A 65 -3.29 -4.14 -14.29
CA VAL A 65 -1.91 -3.90 -14.71
C VAL A 65 -0.99 -5.01 -14.21
N THR A 66 0.01 -5.36 -15.02
CA THR A 66 1.13 -6.18 -14.56
C THR A 66 2.10 -5.34 -13.73
N TRP A 67 3.08 -5.98 -13.08
CA TRP A 67 4.17 -5.23 -12.43
C TRP A 67 4.93 -4.34 -13.42
N HIS A 68 5.14 -4.84 -14.65
CA HIS A 68 5.83 -4.10 -15.71
C HIS A 68 5.06 -2.83 -16.11
N ASP A 69 3.74 -2.95 -16.27
CA ASP A 69 2.86 -1.81 -16.58
C ASP A 69 2.88 -0.81 -15.42
N ALA A 70 2.77 -1.31 -14.18
CA ALA A 70 2.77 -0.46 -13.00
C ALA A 70 4.07 0.35 -12.86
N LYS A 71 5.21 -0.31 -13.06
CA LYS A 71 6.51 0.35 -13.08
C LYS A 71 6.59 1.41 -14.18
N ALA A 72 6.15 1.09 -15.39
CA ALA A 72 6.18 2.01 -16.52
C ALA A 72 5.28 3.25 -16.31
N LEU A 73 4.13 3.09 -15.65
CA LEU A 73 3.23 4.21 -15.31
C LEU A 73 3.90 5.19 -14.35
N CYS A 74 4.57 4.70 -13.29
CA CYS A 74 5.31 5.58 -12.39
C CYS A 74 6.49 6.27 -13.09
N GLU A 75 7.23 5.55 -13.94
CA GLU A 75 8.34 6.13 -14.71
C GLU A 75 7.88 7.21 -15.68
N ALA A 76 6.68 7.08 -16.26
CA ALA A 76 6.08 8.10 -17.13
C ALA A 76 5.76 9.41 -16.40
N GLU A 77 5.55 9.38 -15.09
CA GLU A 77 5.40 10.56 -14.24
C GLU A 77 6.74 11.09 -13.68
N GLY A 78 7.88 10.51 -14.08
CA GLY A 78 9.19 10.86 -13.52
C GLY A 78 9.39 10.35 -12.08
N LYS A 79 8.58 9.38 -11.65
CA LYS A 79 8.65 8.70 -10.35
C LYS A 79 9.17 7.27 -10.55
N ARG A 80 9.03 6.44 -9.53
CA ARG A 80 9.27 5.00 -9.57
C ARG A 80 8.18 4.26 -8.80
N LEU A 81 8.09 2.95 -9.00
CA LEU A 81 7.29 2.13 -8.09
C LEU A 81 7.93 2.17 -6.68
N CYS A 82 7.12 2.11 -5.64
CA CYS A 82 7.62 2.03 -4.27
C CYS A 82 8.36 0.71 -4.02
N THR A 83 9.39 0.72 -3.17
CA THR A 83 9.91 -0.54 -2.61
C THR A 83 8.86 -1.15 -1.68
N ALA A 84 9.01 -2.45 -1.39
CA ALA A 84 8.11 -3.10 -0.45
C ALA A 84 8.24 -2.49 0.96
N GLU A 85 9.46 -2.11 1.35
CA GLU A 85 9.79 -1.55 2.65
C GLU A 85 9.21 -0.14 2.81
N GLU A 86 9.33 0.71 1.79
CA GLU A 86 8.75 2.07 1.77
C GLU A 86 7.22 2.01 1.91
N TRP A 87 6.58 1.12 1.15
CA TRP A 87 5.14 0.94 1.21
C TRP A 87 4.69 0.46 2.59
N VAL A 88 5.38 -0.54 3.15
CA VAL A 88 5.08 -1.06 4.51
C VAL A 88 5.29 0.04 5.54
N GLN A 89 6.37 0.83 5.44
CA GLN A 89 6.61 1.95 6.35
C GLN A 89 5.49 3.00 6.27
N ALA A 90 5.07 3.35 5.06
CA ALA A 90 3.95 4.27 4.85
C ALA A 90 2.65 3.74 5.47
N CYS A 91 2.38 2.45 5.33
CA CYS A 91 1.17 1.81 5.84
C CYS A 91 1.18 1.73 7.36
N ARG A 92 2.25 1.20 7.96
CA ARG A 92 2.32 0.99 9.42
C ARG A 92 2.39 2.30 10.20
N GLY A 93 2.78 3.39 9.55
CA GLY A 93 2.93 4.67 10.19
C GLY A 93 4.08 4.71 11.22
N PRO A 94 4.29 5.86 11.88
CA PRO A 94 5.38 6.03 12.85
C PRO A 94 5.25 5.13 14.09
N GLN A 95 4.06 4.60 14.35
CA GLN A 95 3.77 3.72 15.49
C GLN A 95 3.92 2.22 15.16
N GLY A 96 4.24 1.86 13.92
CA GLY A 96 4.46 0.46 13.55
C GLY A 96 3.19 -0.40 13.63
N LEU A 97 2.02 0.18 13.33
CA LEU A 97 0.71 -0.48 13.40
C LEU A 97 0.61 -1.66 12.44
N ARG A 98 -0.35 -2.57 12.69
CA ARG A 98 -0.64 -3.72 11.80
C ARG A 98 -1.43 -3.31 10.56
N TYR A 99 -2.37 -2.39 10.75
CA TYR A 99 -3.19 -1.73 9.73
C TYR A 99 -2.93 -0.22 9.80
N PRO A 100 -3.21 0.56 8.74
CA PRO A 100 -2.89 1.99 8.74
C PRO A 100 -3.59 2.77 9.87
N TYR A 101 -4.73 2.28 10.34
CA TYR A 101 -5.54 2.90 11.38
C TYR A 101 -5.45 2.23 12.76
N GLY A 102 -4.72 1.12 12.93
CA GLY A 102 -4.70 0.41 14.21
C GLY A 102 -4.04 -0.97 14.21
N GLN A 103 -4.03 -1.60 15.39
CA GLN A 103 -3.53 -2.97 15.54
C GLN A 103 -4.57 -4.03 15.19
N GLU A 104 -5.84 -3.71 15.40
CA GLU A 104 -6.97 -4.58 15.10
C GLU A 104 -7.59 -4.22 13.75
N TYR A 105 -8.09 -5.23 13.05
CA TYR A 105 -8.80 -5.04 11.80
C TYR A 105 -10.15 -4.37 12.04
N ASP A 106 -10.51 -3.41 11.19
CA ASP A 106 -11.83 -2.78 11.19
C ASP A 106 -12.33 -2.67 9.75
N GLY A 107 -13.23 -3.57 9.37
CA GLY A 107 -13.79 -3.67 8.02
C GLY A 107 -14.55 -2.42 7.56
N THR A 108 -14.89 -1.51 8.48
CA THR A 108 -15.58 -0.26 8.15
C THR A 108 -14.63 0.86 7.70
N LYS A 109 -13.31 0.68 7.81
CA LYS A 109 -12.35 1.78 7.66
C LYS A 109 -11.96 2.08 6.23
N CYS A 110 -11.61 1.08 5.44
CA CYS A 110 -10.83 1.29 4.22
C CYS A 110 -11.34 0.50 3.00
N HIS A 111 -12.63 0.15 2.97
CA HIS A 111 -13.21 -0.60 1.85
C HIS A 111 -12.38 -1.85 1.54
N ALA A 112 -12.07 -2.65 2.58
CA ALA A 112 -11.43 -3.96 2.45
C ALA A 112 -12.46 -5.12 2.56
N GLU A 113 -13.60 -4.84 3.19
CA GLU A 113 -14.75 -5.74 3.36
C GLU A 113 -15.98 -5.08 2.74
N SER A 114 -16.02 -5.04 1.40
CA SER A 114 -17.11 -4.40 0.66
C SER A 114 -18.16 -5.39 0.19
N GLN A 115 -19.41 -4.92 0.19
CA GLN A 115 -20.53 -5.61 -0.48
C GLN A 115 -20.61 -5.23 -1.97
N VAL A 116 -19.82 -4.25 -2.42
CA VAL A 116 -19.72 -3.83 -3.81
C VAL A 116 -18.45 -4.43 -4.40
N ASP A 117 -18.58 -5.18 -5.50
CA ASP A 117 -17.45 -5.81 -6.19
C ASP A 117 -16.77 -4.81 -7.16
N ALA A 118 -16.29 -3.69 -6.62
CA ALA A 118 -15.58 -2.65 -7.36
C ALA A 118 -14.78 -1.72 -6.41
N PRO A 119 -13.73 -1.06 -6.91
CA PRO A 119 -13.04 -0.03 -6.15
C PRO A 119 -13.92 1.21 -6.00
N LEU A 120 -13.69 1.96 -4.92
CA LEU A 120 -14.19 3.33 -4.81
C LEU A 120 -13.27 4.27 -5.60
N LYS A 121 -13.78 5.47 -5.90
CA LYS A 121 -12.92 6.53 -6.44
C LYS A 121 -11.95 6.97 -5.35
N ILE A 122 -10.80 7.45 -5.80
CA ILE A 122 -9.78 8.03 -4.93
C ILE A 122 -10.41 9.15 -4.11
N GLY A 123 -10.25 9.06 -2.79
CA GLY A 123 -10.80 10.03 -1.83
C GLY A 123 -12.25 9.79 -1.40
N ASP A 124 -12.95 8.77 -1.95
CA ASP A 124 -14.31 8.40 -1.53
C ASP A 124 -14.32 7.39 -0.36
N THR A 125 -13.16 6.80 0.00
CA THR A 125 -13.04 5.98 1.22
C THR A 125 -13.25 6.84 2.48
N PRO A 126 -13.65 6.24 3.61
CA PRO A 126 -13.82 6.99 4.86
C PRO A 126 -12.55 7.78 5.19
N SER A 127 -12.69 9.02 5.67
CA SER A 127 -11.54 9.89 5.98
C SER A 127 -10.60 9.32 7.06
N THR A 128 -11.04 8.28 7.77
CA THR A 128 -10.24 7.52 8.73
C THR A 128 -9.38 6.43 8.09
N CYS A 129 -9.51 6.21 6.78
CA CYS A 129 -8.64 5.34 6.00
C CYS A 129 -7.32 6.03 5.66
N VAL A 130 -6.56 6.35 6.70
CA VAL A 130 -5.34 7.13 6.54
C VAL A 130 -4.31 6.63 7.55
N SER A 131 -3.07 6.47 7.08
CA SER A 131 -1.97 6.10 7.96
C SER A 131 -1.54 7.27 8.84
N GLY A 132 -0.73 7.00 9.87
CA GLY A 132 -0.14 8.04 10.71
C GLY A 132 0.80 9.01 9.97
N TYR A 133 1.11 8.77 8.69
CA TYR A 133 1.83 9.69 7.83
C TYR A 133 0.94 10.53 6.90
N GLY A 134 -0.39 10.31 6.89
CA GLY A 134 -1.30 11.02 5.99
C GLY A 134 -1.44 10.38 4.61
N VAL A 135 -1.13 9.09 4.49
CA VAL A 135 -1.24 8.34 3.24
C VAL A 135 -2.50 7.47 3.28
N TYR A 136 -3.35 7.58 2.27
CA TYR A 136 -4.68 6.96 2.23
C TYR A 136 -4.66 5.59 1.57
N ASP A 137 -5.70 4.81 1.86
CA ASP A 137 -6.06 3.58 1.13
C ASP A 137 -5.00 2.46 1.18
N LEU A 138 -4.14 2.46 2.20
CA LEU A 138 -3.12 1.42 2.40
C LEU A 138 -3.68 0.11 3.00
N ASN A 139 -5.01 -0.11 2.97
CA ASN A 139 -5.70 -1.31 3.44
C ASN A 139 -7.00 -1.51 2.66
N GLY A 140 -7.06 -2.35 1.65
CA GLY A 140 -8.27 -2.49 0.83
C GLY A 140 -8.29 -1.52 -0.34
N ASN A 141 -9.49 -1.23 -0.85
CA ASN A 141 -9.71 -0.64 -2.15
C ASN A 141 -9.02 -1.42 -3.27
N VAL A 142 -7.75 -1.17 -3.62
CA VAL A 142 -6.99 -2.04 -4.54
C VAL A 142 -5.67 -2.56 -3.96
N TRP A 143 -5.29 -3.77 -4.35
CA TRP A 143 -3.93 -4.26 -4.12
C TRP A 143 -2.94 -3.38 -4.88
N GLU A 144 -1.73 -3.26 -4.37
CA GLU A 144 -0.73 -2.40 -5.00
C GLU A 144 0.58 -3.13 -5.25
N TRP A 145 1.05 -3.06 -6.50
CA TRP A 145 2.36 -3.55 -6.87
C TRP A 145 3.47 -2.77 -6.16
N VAL A 146 4.48 -3.49 -5.68
CA VAL A 146 5.71 -2.96 -5.08
C VAL A 146 6.95 -3.71 -5.60
N GLY A 147 8.12 -3.07 -5.48
CA GLY A 147 9.42 -3.60 -5.89
C GLY A 147 9.97 -2.89 -7.13
N THR A 148 11.20 -2.39 -7.08
CA THR A 148 11.74 -1.53 -8.16
C THR A 148 12.41 -2.33 -9.28
N SER A 149 12.83 -3.55 -8.99
CA SER A 149 13.41 -4.48 -9.95
C SER A 149 13.00 -5.92 -9.65
N LEU A 150 13.10 -6.79 -10.65
CA LEU A 150 12.86 -8.22 -10.47
C LEU A 150 13.90 -8.87 -9.53
N GLN A 151 15.13 -8.35 -9.49
CA GLN A 151 16.18 -8.89 -8.62
C GLN A 151 15.93 -8.59 -7.15
N GLU A 152 15.34 -7.44 -6.84
CA GLU A 152 14.95 -7.06 -5.46
C GLU A 152 13.69 -7.78 -4.98
N GLY A 153 12.95 -8.40 -5.90
CA GLY A 153 11.68 -9.07 -5.64
C GLY A 153 10.50 -8.15 -5.86
N VAL A 154 9.42 -8.74 -6.38
CA VAL A 154 8.17 -8.04 -6.69
C VAL A 154 7.02 -8.72 -5.96
N SER A 155 6.06 -7.93 -5.49
CA SER A 155 4.87 -8.45 -4.81
C SER A 155 3.75 -7.44 -4.87
N VAL A 156 2.58 -7.82 -4.37
CA VAL A 156 1.47 -6.91 -4.11
C VAL A 156 1.19 -6.80 -2.60
N ARG A 157 0.72 -5.62 -2.17
CA ARG A 157 0.44 -5.26 -0.77
C ARG A 157 -0.98 -4.70 -0.61
N GLY A 158 -1.39 -4.51 0.64
CA GLY A 158 -2.55 -3.69 1.01
C GLY A 158 -3.93 -4.34 0.88
N GLY A 159 -4.12 -5.34 0.04
CA GLY A 159 -5.44 -5.96 -0.17
C GLY A 159 -6.37 -5.09 -1.03
N ALA A 160 -7.54 -5.61 -1.42
CA ALA A 160 -8.59 -4.89 -2.17
C ALA A 160 -9.94 -4.94 -1.45
N TRP A 161 -10.99 -4.43 -2.09
CA TRP A 161 -12.39 -4.41 -1.64
C TRP A 161 -13.00 -5.74 -1.17
N SER A 162 -12.35 -6.86 -1.41
CA SER A 162 -12.79 -8.19 -0.97
C SER A 162 -11.68 -8.96 -0.24
N SER A 163 -10.75 -8.26 0.41
CA SER A 163 -9.61 -8.87 1.09
C SER A 163 -9.81 -9.05 2.59
N GLU A 164 -10.85 -8.43 3.17
CA GLU A 164 -11.18 -8.53 4.60
C GLU A 164 -9.92 -8.25 5.47
N SER A 165 -9.66 -9.08 6.46
CA SER A 165 -8.46 -9.00 7.30
C SER A 165 -7.16 -9.31 6.54
N CYS A 166 -7.21 -9.90 5.33
CA CYS A 166 -6.03 -10.19 4.51
C CYS A 166 -5.53 -8.95 3.73
N ALA A 167 -5.70 -7.77 4.32
CA ALA A 167 -5.29 -6.46 3.82
C ALA A 167 -4.26 -5.81 4.76
N GLU A 168 -3.57 -6.62 5.57
CA GLU A 168 -2.58 -6.16 6.56
C GLU A 168 -1.36 -5.50 5.89
N CYS A 169 -0.79 -4.48 6.54
CA CYS A 169 0.33 -3.72 5.96
C CYS A 169 1.51 -4.61 5.55
N ALA A 170 1.87 -5.59 6.37
CA ALA A 170 3.04 -6.43 6.17
C ALA A 170 2.78 -7.69 5.35
N LEU A 171 1.51 -7.99 5.01
CA LEU A 171 1.19 -9.13 4.17
C LEU A 171 1.71 -8.88 2.75
N LYS A 172 2.30 -9.90 2.15
CA LYS A 172 2.74 -9.90 0.75
C LYS A 172 2.06 -11.04 0.02
N LEU A 173 1.51 -10.78 -1.16
CA LEU A 173 1.10 -11.84 -2.09
C LEU A 173 1.76 -11.64 -3.45
N TRP A 174 1.59 -12.65 -4.30
CA TRP A 174 2.08 -12.70 -5.69
C TRP A 174 3.57 -12.40 -5.84
N GLU A 175 4.33 -12.87 -4.84
CA GLU A 175 5.78 -12.88 -4.89
C GLU A 175 6.26 -13.54 -6.19
N ASP A 176 7.15 -12.84 -6.89
CA ASP A 176 7.79 -13.29 -8.14
C ASP A 176 6.80 -13.65 -9.27
N LYS A 177 5.66 -12.95 -9.31
CA LYS A 177 4.65 -13.11 -10.38
C LYS A 177 4.46 -11.83 -11.22
N PRO A 178 5.52 -11.23 -11.80
CA PRO A 178 5.46 -9.90 -12.42
C PRO A 178 4.48 -9.79 -13.60
N ASN A 179 4.18 -10.91 -14.27
CA ASN A 179 3.28 -10.97 -15.43
C ASN A 179 1.80 -11.19 -15.05
N THR A 180 1.50 -11.36 -13.75
CA THR A 180 0.12 -11.47 -13.29
C THR A 180 -0.54 -10.11 -13.31
N LYS A 181 -1.84 -10.05 -13.57
CA LYS A 181 -2.66 -8.86 -13.41
C LYS A 181 -4.05 -9.25 -12.91
N SER A 182 -4.73 -8.28 -12.34
CA SER A 182 -6.08 -8.44 -11.79
C SER A 182 -6.79 -7.10 -11.82
N ASP A 183 -8.10 -7.13 -12.00
CA ASP A 183 -8.97 -5.97 -11.80
C ASP A 183 -8.89 -5.37 -10.39
N ARG A 184 -8.34 -6.13 -9.44
CA ARG A 184 -8.10 -5.74 -8.05
C ARG A 184 -6.68 -5.23 -7.77
N ALA A 185 -5.78 -5.24 -8.75
CA ALA A 185 -4.39 -4.86 -8.56
C ALA A 185 -4.02 -3.63 -9.39
N GLY A 186 -3.61 -2.59 -8.68
CA GLY A 186 -3.10 -1.32 -9.18
C GLY A 186 -1.70 -1.02 -8.64
N LEU A 187 -1.47 0.24 -8.30
CA LEU A 187 -0.16 0.75 -7.91
C LEU A 187 -0.26 2.09 -7.17
N ARG A 188 0.86 2.49 -6.55
CA ARG A 188 1.17 3.88 -6.21
C ARG A 188 2.65 4.15 -6.46
N CYS A 189 3.02 5.41 -6.65
CA CYS A 189 4.39 5.78 -6.98
C CYS A 189 5.13 6.40 -5.78
N CYS A 190 6.44 6.24 -5.81
CA CYS A 190 7.41 6.81 -4.88
C CYS A 190 8.48 7.61 -5.63
N GLN A 191 9.16 8.49 -4.91
CA GLN A 191 10.32 9.25 -5.38
C GLN A 191 11.43 9.20 -4.34
#